data_AF-A0A5E3X5E0-F1
#
_entry.id   AF-A0A5E3X5E0-F1
#
_cell.length_a   1.000
_cell.length_b   1.000
_cell.length_c   1.000
_cell.angle_alpha   90.00
_cell.angle_beta   90.00
_cell.angle_gamma   90.00
#
_symmetry.space_group_name_H-M   'P 1'
#
loop_
_entity.id
_entity.type
_entity.pdbx_description
1 polymer ?
#
loop_
_entity_poly.entity_id
_entity_poly.type
_entity_poly.pdbx_seq_one_letter_code
_entity_poly.pdbx_strand_id
1 'polypeptide(L)'
;MASASDDTSENAAASEQPVSLTPAQTVLYDVYLLDTIFSFLSSPDIVSLGRTCRTALTAKRSYLRRAEDDNRRISLFFPSRPAFRKLRGKLGLTTPRTQSFDDAYRSNTYRLIVNRAHLHELGTFLESVGYTLRRDSRLGQLNLDQVVRRMRMPMNMAEGRLDGVPPRAIFGEWFYDRIVNDETFTVVLDVMSLSRGIDLLL
;
A
#
# COMPACT_ATOMS: atom_id res chain seq x y z
N MET A 1 -55.97 -47.01 35.51
CA MET A 1 -56.65 -46.16 34.51
C MET A 1 -56.05 -44.77 34.68
N ALA A 2 -55.36 -44.10 33.75
CA ALA A 2 -55.23 -44.17 32.29
C ALA A 2 -53.78 -43.73 31.92
N SER A 3 -53.11 -44.37 30.96
CA SER A 3 -52.90 -43.89 29.56
C SER A 3 -51.87 -42.75 29.45
N ALA A 4 -50.63 -43.02 28.99
CA ALA A 4 -50.11 -42.80 27.62
C ALA A 4 -50.16 -41.31 27.21
N SER A 5 -49.05 -40.63 26.89
CA SER A 5 -48.20 -40.74 25.68
C SER A 5 -46.92 -39.90 25.91
N ASP A 6 -45.70 -40.40 25.85
CA ASP A 6 -44.86 -40.71 24.65
C ASP A 6 -45.00 -39.70 23.49
N ASP A 7 -44.13 -38.70 23.48
CA ASP A 7 -43.81 -37.86 22.33
C ASP A 7 -42.28 -37.70 22.29
N THR A 8 -41.64 -38.76 21.80
CA THR A 8 -40.23 -38.80 21.48
C THR A 8 -40.03 -38.01 20.17
N SER A 9 -39.58 -36.76 20.31
CA SER A 9 -39.22 -35.90 19.18
C SER A 9 -37.93 -36.41 18.54
N GLU A 10 -38.11 -37.17 17.47
CA GLU A 10 -37.10 -37.67 16.56
C GLU A 10 -36.42 -36.48 15.86
N ASN A 11 -35.31 -36.02 16.45
CA ASN A 11 -34.51 -34.93 15.93
C ASN A 11 -33.75 -35.44 14.70
N ALA A 12 -34.38 -35.28 13.53
CA ALA A 12 -33.85 -35.65 12.23
C ALA A 12 -32.49 -34.97 12.02
N ALA A 13 -31.42 -35.76 12.18
CA ALA A 13 -30.07 -35.41 11.80
C ALA A 13 -30.06 -35.17 10.29
N ALA A 14 -30.24 -33.91 9.88
CA ALA A 14 -30.06 -33.47 8.52
C ALA A 14 -28.63 -33.84 8.10
N SER A 15 -28.51 -34.87 7.27
CA SER A 15 -27.24 -35.27 6.69
C SER A 15 -26.76 -34.11 5.81
N GLU A 16 -25.79 -33.35 6.29
CA GLU A 16 -25.06 -32.39 5.46
C GLU A 16 -24.25 -33.18 4.43
N GLN A 17 -24.88 -33.50 3.29
CA GLN A 17 -24.14 -34.04 2.17
C GLN A 17 -23.20 -32.94 1.66
N PRO A 18 -21.87 -33.20 1.57
CA PRO A 18 -20.93 -32.22 1.07
C PRO A 18 -21.27 -31.93 -0.40
N VAL A 19 -21.75 -30.72 -0.67
CA VAL A 19 -22.06 -30.27 -2.03
C VAL A 19 -20.75 -30.30 -2.83
N SER A 20 -20.61 -31.26 -3.73
CA SER A 20 -19.45 -31.37 -4.61
C SER A 20 -19.45 -30.19 -5.58
N LEU A 21 -18.54 -29.24 -5.37
CA LEU A 21 -18.37 -28.10 -6.26
C LEU A 21 -17.88 -28.55 -7.62
N THR A 22 -18.38 -27.92 -8.69
CA THR A 22 -17.83 -28.16 -10.03
C THR A 22 -16.41 -27.58 -10.12
N PRO A 23 -15.56 -28.06 -11.06
CA PRO A 23 -14.21 -27.50 -11.25
C PRO A 23 -14.22 -25.98 -11.50
N ALA A 24 -15.22 -25.49 -12.24
CA ALA A 24 -15.40 -24.06 -12.49
C ALA A 24 -15.75 -23.27 -11.22
N GLN A 25 -16.53 -23.85 -10.32
CA GLN A 25 -16.82 -23.25 -9.01
C GLN A 25 -15.56 -23.24 -8.14
N THR A 26 -14.76 -24.31 -8.16
CA THR A 26 -13.51 -24.42 -7.39
C THR A 26 -12.54 -23.27 -7.71
N VAL A 27 -12.40 -22.92 -8.99
CA VAL A 27 -11.59 -21.77 -9.44
C VAL A 27 -12.07 -20.45 -8.84
N LEU A 28 -13.39 -20.26 -8.68
CA LEU A 28 -13.98 -19.05 -8.10
C LEU A 28 -13.84 -18.97 -6.57
N TYR A 29 -13.37 -20.04 -5.93
CA TYR A 29 -13.04 -20.06 -4.50
C TYR A 29 -11.53 -20.04 -4.24
N ASP A 30 -10.70 -20.23 -5.26
CA ASP A 30 -9.26 -20.09 -5.13
C ASP A 30 -8.87 -18.60 -5.06
N VAL A 31 -8.43 -18.21 -3.87
CA VAL A 31 -8.02 -16.84 -3.54
C VAL A 31 -6.85 -16.39 -4.40
N TYR A 32 -5.90 -17.27 -4.74
CA TYR A 32 -4.71 -16.91 -5.49
C TYR A 32 -5.02 -16.65 -6.96
N LEU A 33 -5.91 -17.46 -7.55
CA LEU A 33 -6.37 -17.25 -8.93
C LEU A 33 -7.16 -15.96 -9.04
N LEU A 34 -8.08 -15.71 -8.10
CA LEU A 34 -8.84 -14.46 -8.06
C LEU A 34 -7.94 -13.24 -7.89
N ASP A 35 -6.95 -13.29 -6.99
CA ASP A 35 -5.98 -12.21 -6.81
C ASP A 35 -5.18 -11.96 -8.09
N THR A 36 -4.79 -13.02 -8.79
CA THR A 36 -4.07 -12.93 -10.06
C THR A 36 -4.93 -12.27 -11.13
N ILE A 37 -6.19 -12.67 -11.27
CA ILE A 37 -7.14 -12.09 -12.22
C ILE A 37 -7.41 -10.62 -11.89
N PHE A 38 -7.76 -10.31 -10.65
CA PHE A 38 -8.09 -8.94 -10.22
C PHE A 38 -6.92 -7.99 -10.35
N SER A 39 -5.69 -8.47 -10.22
CA SER A 39 -4.52 -7.62 -10.39
C SER A 39 -4.18 -7.32 -11.86
N PHE A 40 -4.91 -7.85 -12.84
CA PHE A 40 -4.88 -7.37 -14.23
C PHE A 40 -6.02 -6.40 -14.58
N LEU A 41 -6.92 -6.13 -13.62
CA LEU A 41 -8.09 -5.30 -13.84
C LEU A 41 -7.87 -3.90 -13.25
N SER A 42 -8.34 -2.87 -13.95
CA SER A 42 -8.36 -1.52 -13.40
C SER A 42 -9.38 -1.41 -12.25
N SER A 43 -9.22 -0.45 -11.34
CA SER A 43 -10.21 -0.25 -10.25
C SER A 43 -11.66 -0.11 -10.75
N PRO A 44 -11.95 0.64 -11.84
CA PRO A 44 -13.28 0.66 -12.46
C PRO A 44 -13.77 -0.72 -12.91
N ASP A 45 -12.91 -1.55 -13.49
CA ASP A 45 -13.27 -2.89 -13.95
C ASP A 45 -13.58 -3.81 -12.77
N ILE A 46 -12.77 -3.75 -11.71
CA ILE A 46 -12.99 -4.48 -10.47
C ILE A 46 -14.35 -4.11 -9.84
N VAL A 47 -14.68 -2.81 -9.82
CA VAL A 47 -15.98 -2.33 -9.32
C VAL A 47 -17.13 -2.83 -10.18
N SER A 48 -16.97 -2.79 -11.51
CA SER A 48 -17.97 -3.25 -12.48
C SER A 48 -18.20 -4.76 -12.36
N LEU A 49 -17.13 -5.56 -12.24
CA LEU A 49 -17.22 -7.01 -12.04
C LEU A 49 -17.98 -7.34 -10.76
N GLY A 50 -17.73 -6.60 -9.67
CA GLY A 50 -18.45 -6.78 -8.42
C GLY A 50 -19.95 -6.45 -8.48
N ARG A 51 -20.45 -5.82 -9.55
CA ARG A 51 -21.88 -5.56 -9.76
C ARG A 51 -22.59 -6.70 -10.50
N THR A 52 -21.85 -7.64 -11.08
CA THR A 52 -22.42 -8.72 -11.92
C THR A 52 -23.14 -9.79 -11.09
N CYS A 53 -22.54 -10.26 -9.99
CA CYS A 53 -23.11 -11.29 -9.14
C CYS A 53 -22.60 -11.19 -7.68
N ARG A 54 -23.29 -11.87 -6.75
CA ARG A 54 -22.92 -11.90 -5.33
C ARG A 54 -21.53 -12.50 -5.09
N THR A 55 -21.17 -13.54 -5.84
CA THR A 55 -19.85 -14.20 -5.74
C THR A 55 -18.73 -13.23 -6.14
N ALA A 56 -18.87 -12.54 -7.26
CA ALA A 56 -17.91 -11.53 -7.70
C ALA A 56 -17.82 -10.36 -6.73
N LEU A 57 -18.93 -9.94 -6.12
CA LEU A 57 -18.92 -8.91 -5.07
C LEU A 57 -18.10 -9.35 -3.84
N THR A 58 -18.28 -10.59 -3.38
CA THR A 58 -17.51 -11.17 -2.27
C THR A 58 -16.03 -11.29 -2.62
N ALA A 59 -15.73 -11.79 -3.83
CA ALA A 59 -14.37 -11.91 -4.35
C ALA A 59 -13.68 -10.53 -4.40
N LYS A 60 -14.36 -9.50 -4.94
CA LYS A 60 -13.90 -8.11 -4.94
C LYS A 60 -13.57 -7.62 -3.54
N ARG A 61 -14.49 -7.76 -2.57
CA ARG A 61 -14.26 -7.29 -1.19
C ARG A 61 -13.07 -7.99 -0.55
N SER A 62 -12.95 -9.30 -0.78
CA SER A 62 -11.84 -10.12 -0.31
C SER A 62 -10.51 -9.65 -0.89
N TYR A 63 -10.47 -9.39 -2.21
CA TYR A 63 -9.31 -8.85 -2.91
C TYR A 63 -8.92 -7.47 -2.40
N LEU A 64 -9.85 -6.51 -2.36
CA LEU A 64 -9.57 -5.14 -1.91
C LEU A 64 -9.03 -5.12 -0.49
N ARG A 65 -9.60 -5.91 0.43
CA ARG A 65 -9.07 -6.03 1.80
C ARG A 65 -7.61 -6.51 1.84
N ARG A 66 -7.21 -7.42 0.94
CA ARG A 66 -5.82 -7.89 0.83
C ARG A 66 -4.92 -6.88 0.11
N ALA A 67 -5.42 -6.24 -0.94
CA ALA A 67 -4.68 -5.24 -1.71
C ALA A 67 -4.42 -3.98 -0.87
N GLU A 68 -5.33 -3.64 0.03
CA GLU A 68 -5.21 -2.56 1.02
C GLU A 68 -4.41 -2.96 2.27
N ASP A 69 -4.01 -4.24 2.40
CA ASP A 69 -3.19 -4.68 3.53
C ASP A 69 -1.76 -4.18 3.39
N ASP A 70 -1.55 -2.96 3.87
CA ASP A 70 -0.25 -2.29 3.91
C ASP A 70 0.79 -3.12 4.69
N ASN A 71 0.39 -4.02 5.58
CA ASN A 71 1.33 -4.88 6.29
C ASN A 71 2.04 -5.85 5.37
N ARG A 72 1.34 -6.36 4.35
CA ARG A 72 1.92 -7.21 3.32
C ARG A 72 2.95 -6.44 2.52
N ARG A 73 2.63 -5.20 2.13
CA ARG A 73 3.56 -4.32 1.41
C ARG A 73 4.79 -4.04 2.26
N ILE A 74 4.61 -3.64 3.52
CA ILE A 74 5.72 -3.38 4.42
C ILE A 74 6.63 -4.62 4.57
N SER A 75 6.09 -5.85 4.64
CA SER A 75 6.95 -7.05 4.67
C SER A 75 7.80 -7.26 3.42
N LEU A 76 7.33 -6.84 2.25
CA LEU A 76 8.09 -6.98 1.00
C LEU A 76 9.26 -6.00 0.97
N PHE A 77 9.03 -4.74 1.36
CA PHE A 77 10.06 -3.70 1.28
C PHE A 77 11.00 -3.68 2.49
N PHE A 78 10.55 -4.08 3.68
CA PHE A 78 11.30 -3.93 4.93
C PHE A 78 11.45 -5.27 5.67
N PRO A 79 12.70 -5.71 5.97
CA PRO A 79 12.94 -6.93 6.73
C PRO A 79 12.30 -6.93 8.12
N SER A 80 12.28 -5.77 8.79
CA SER A 80 11.68 -5.61 10.12
C SER A 80 10.44 -4.71 10.06
N ARG A 81 9.27 -5.33 9.91
CA ARG A 81 7.97 -4.65 9.96
C ARG A 81 7.78 -3.79 11.22
N PRO A 82 8.10 -4.26 12.44
CA PRO A 82 7.89 -3.46 13.65
C PRO A 82 8.77 -2.21 13.69
N ALA A 83 10.02 -2.32 13.23
CA ALA A 83 10.94 -1.18 13.19
C ALA A 83 10.43 -0.09 12.24
N PHE A 84 10.00 -0.47 11.03
CA PHE A 84 9.46 0.49 10.07
C PHE A 84 8.15 1.12 10.57
N ARG A 85 7.23 0.37 11.18
CA ARG A 85 5.99 0.93 11.74
C ARG A 85 6.27 1.95 12.85
N LYS A 86 7.21 1.64 13.74
CA LYS A 86 7.63 2.57 14.81
C LYS A 86 8.18 3.86 14.20
N LEU A 87 9.04 3.75 13.19
CA LEU A 87 9.60 4.89 12.47
C LEU A 87 8.51 5.70 11.76
N ARG A 88 7.58 5.02 11.09
CA ARG A 88 6.45 5.65 10.39
C ARG A 88 5.58 6.46 11.34
N GLY A 89 5.23 5.90 12.50
CA GLY A 89 4.47 6.63 13.52
C GLY A 89 5.26 7.81 14.08
N LYS A 90 6.55 7.64 14.34
CA LYS A 90 7.44 8.69 14.86
C LYS A 90 7.61 9.87 13.90
N LEU A 91 7.77 9.59 12.60
CA LEU A 91 8.04 10.61 11.57
C LEU A 91 6.78 11.09 10.83
N GLY A 92 5.60 10.56 11.17
CA GLY A 92 4.35 10.90 10.49
C GLY A 92 4.33 10.51 9.00
N LEU A 93 4.97 9.40 8.61
CA LEU A 93 5.06 9.00 7.20
C LEU A 93 3.69 8.55 6.69
N THR A 94 3.31 9.04 5.52
CA THR A 94 2.01 8.74 4.90
C THR A 94 2.22 8.15 3.52
N THR A 95 1.40 7.17 3.12
CA THR A 95 1.39 6.64 1.76
C THR A 95 0.42 7.47 0.90
N PRO A 96 0.77 7.85 -0.32
CA PRO A 96 -0.13 8.61 -1.18
C PRO A 96 -1.40 7.81 -1.47
N ARG A 97 -2.57 8.45 -1.33
CA ARG A 97 -3.89 7.84 -1.65
C ARG A 97 -4.07 7.55 -3.13
N THR A 98 -3.25 8.16 -3.98
CA THR A 98 -3.31 8.05 -5.44
C THR A 98 -2.58 6.83 -5.99
N GLN A 99 -1.91 6.04 -5.14
CA GLN A 99 -1.30 4.82 -5.62
C GLN A 99 -2.42 3.87 -6.06
N SER A 100 -2.41 3.46 -7.33
CA SER A 100 -3.42 2.55 -7.85
C SER A 100 -3.37 1.23 -7.06
N PHE A 101 -4.48 0.51 -6.95
CA PHE A 101 -4.49 -0.80 -6.29
C PHE A 101 -3.50 -1.76 -6.95
N ASP A 102 -3.32 -1.64 -8.26
CA ASP A 102 -2.37 -2.44 -9.02
C ASP A 102 -0.91 -2.12 -8.63
N ASP A 103 -0.58 -0.82 -8.55
CA ASP A 103 0.72 -0.38 -8.01
C ASP A 103 0.91 -0.82 -6.56
N ALA A 104 -0.16 -0.90 -5.78
CA ALA A 104 -0.07 -1.33 -4.39
C ALA A 104 0.21 -2.84 -4.28
N TYR A 105 -0.34 -3.65 -5.19
CA TYR A 105 -0.27 -5.11 -5.12
C TYR A 105 0.98 -5.69 -5.80
N ARG A 106 1.34 -5.17 -6.97
CA ARG A 106 2.38 -5.75 -7.84
C ARG A 106 3.66 -4.94 -7.95
N SER A 107 3.62 -3.68 -7.54
CA SER A 107 4.78 -2.83 -7.76
C SER A 107 5.90 -3.20 -6.80
N ASN A 108 7.10 -3.33 -7.38
CA ASN A 108 8.34 -3.24 -6.64
C ASN A 108 8.66 -1.79 -6.24
N THR A 109 7.65 -0.90 -6.22
CA THR A 109 7.77 0.49 -5.79
C THR A 109 6.87 0.79 -4.58
N TYR A 110 7.48 1.32 -3.52
CA TYR A 110 6.78 1.80 -2.33
C TYR A 110 6.92 3.31 -2.21
N ARG A 111 5.80 4.04 -2.32
CA ARG A 111 5.79 5.50 -2.24
C ARG A 111 5.48 5.96 -0.82
N LEU A 112 6.27 6.92 -0.33
CA LEU A 112 6.12 7.53 0.98
C LEU A 112 6.19 9.04 0.85
N ILE A 113 5.21 9.70 1.47
CA ILE A 113 5.21 11.13 1.71
C ILE A 113 5.96 11.38 3.01
N VAL A 114 7.03 12.16 2.94
CA VAL A 114 7.91 12.45 4.07
C VAL A 114 8.08 13.96 4.24
N ASN A 115 8.12 14.39 5.49
CA ASN A 115 8.49 15.74 5.81
C ASN A 115 9.97 15.99 5.54
N ARG A 116 10.31 17.12 4.94
CA ARG A 116 11.71 17.55 4.74
C ARG A 116 12.55 17.45 6.02
N ALA A 117 11.99 17.77 7.19
CA ALA A 117 12.68 17.69 8.48
C ALA A 117 13.09 16.27 8.88
N HIS A 118 12.36 15.26 8.39
CA HIS A 118 12.56 13.85 8.73
C HIS A 118 13.27 13.06 7.62
N LEU A 119 13.62 13.70 6.50
CA LEU A 119 14.23 13.01 5.36
C LEU A 119 15.59 12.39 5.71
N HIS A 120 16.42 13.08 6.50
CA HIS A 120 17.70 12.53 6.93
C HIS A 120 17.51 11.27 7.77
N GLU A 121 16.65 11.31 8.79
CA GLU A 121 16.39 10.16 9.65
C GLU A 121 15.83 8.96 8.87
N LEU A 122 14.90 9.20 7.94
CA LEU A 122 14.36 8.16 7.08
C LEU A 122 15.42 7.61 6.12
N GLY A 123 16.24 8.47 5.52
CA GLY A 123 17.33 8.06 4.62
C GLY A 123 18.35 7.16 5.32
N THR A 124 18.80 7.55 6.51
CA THR A 124 19.70 6.72 7.34
C THR A 124 19.08 5.37 7.68
N PHE A 125 17.77 5.33 7.98
CA PHE A 125 17.08 4.06 8.20
C PHE A 125 17.07 3.19 6.93
N LEU A 126 16.74 3.76 5.78
CA LEU A 126 16.71 3.03 4.50
C LEU A 126 18.09 2.45 4.18
N GLU A 127 19.15 3.25 4.32
CA GLU A 127 20.54 2.81 4.16
C GLU A 127 20.90 1.67 5.13
N SER A 128 20.48 1.76 6.40
CA SER A 128 20.73 0.70 7.40
C SER A 128 20.07 -0.64 7.07
N VAL A 129 19.02 -0.61 6.23
CA VAL A 129 18.28 -1.80 5.75
C VAL A 129 18.80 -2.30 4.41
N GLY A 130 19.81 -1.63 3.83
CA GLY A 130 20.46 -2.02 2.58
C GLY A 130 19.88 -1.36 1.33
N TYR A 131 19.08 -0.30 1.48
CA TYR A 131 18.75 0.56 0.34
C TYR A 131 19.89 1.51 0.01
N THR A 132 20.01 1.84 -1.27
CA THR A 132 21.00 2.80 -1.77
C THR A 132 20.28 3.94 -2.46
N LEU A 133 20.72 5.18 -2.21
CA LEU A 133 20.14 6.32 -2.88
C LEU A 133 20.47 6.24 -4.39
N ARG A 134 19.43 6.19 -5.22
CA ARG A 134 19.56 6.17 -6.67
C ARG A 134 20.14 7.51 -7.12
N ARG A 135 21.25 7.45 -7.85
CA ARG A 135 21.89 8.63 -8.45
C ARG A 135 21.05 9.10 -9.62
N ASP A 136 20.22 10.12 -9.41
CA ASP A 136 19.52 10.76 -10.51
C ASP A 136 20.49 11.65 -11.31
N SER A 137 20.56 11.42 -12.62
CA SER A 137 21.37 12.19 -13.57
C SER A 137 21.11 13.70 -13.48
N ARG A 138 19.91 14.11 -13.04
CA ARG A 138 19.52 15.53 -12.91
C ARG A 138 20.09 16.23 -11.68
N LEU A 139 20.33 15.49 -10.59
CA LEU A 139 20.79 16.06 -9.33
C LEU A 139 22.32 15.97 -9.16
N GLY A 140 23.02 15.32 -10.09
CA GLY A 140 24.43 14.99 -9.95
C GLY A 140 24.64 13.92 -8.87
N GLN A 141 25.87 13.45 -8.69
CA GLN A 141 26.25 12.53 -7.62
C GLN A 141 26.21 13.23 -6.25
N LEU A 142 25.03 13.61 -5.78
CA LEU A 142 24.86 14.19 -4.46
C LEU A 142 24.71 13.06 -3.42
N ASN A 143 25.57 13.08 -2.40
CA ASN A 143 25.40 12.24 -1.22
C ASN A 143 24.26 12.78 -0.35
N LEU A 144 23.63 11.92 0.47
CA LEU A 144 22.51 12.28 1.36
C LEU A 144 22.80 13.55 2.20
N ASP A 145 24.02 13.70 2.70
CA ASP A 145 24.43 14.89 3.45
C ASP A 145 24.39 16.17 2.62
N GLN A 146 24.82 16.10 1.36
CA GLN A 146 24.81 17.26 0.47
C GLN A 146 23.38 17.64 0.10
N VAL A 147 22.52 16.65 -0.05
CA VAL A 147 21.07 16.82 -0.24
C VAL A 147 20.46 17.53 0.95
N VAL A 148 20.72 17.04 2.17
CA VAL A 148 20.23 17.63 3.41
C VAL A 148 20.77 19.05 3.58
N ARG A 149 22.04 19.32 3.25
CA ARG A 149 22.60 20.68 3.28
C ARG A 149 21.93 21.62 2.28
N ARG A 150 21.68 21.17 1.04
CA ARG A 150 20.94 21.95 0.04
C ARG A 150 19.51 22.21 0.51
N MET A 151 18.93 21.26 1.25
CA MET A 151 17.65 21.44 1.92
C MET A 151 17.72 22.30 3.19
N ARG A 152 18.90 22.50 3.76
CA ARG A 152 19.25 23.53 4.76
C ARG A 152 18.88 24.94 4.32
N MET A 153 19.07 25.21 3.02
CA MET A 153 19.01 26.58 2.54
C MET A 153 17.56 27.07 2.49
N PRO A 154 17.27 28.27 3.05
CA PRO A 154 15.99 28.93 2.83
C PRO A 154 15.87 29.15 1.32
N MET A 155 14.91 28.51 0.68
CA MET A 155 14.64 28.82 -0.72
C MET A 155 14.03 30.21 -0.76
N ASN A 156 14.63 31.09 -1.55
CA ASN A 156 13.99 32.32 -1.95
C ASN A 156 12.74 31.93 -2.73
N MET A 157 11.56 32.06 -2.11
CA MET A 157 10.23 31.79 -2.68
C MET A 157 9.87 32.73 -3.85
N ALA A 158 10.86 33.34 -4.50
CA ALA A 158 10.68 34.46 -5.41
C ALA A 158 10.52 34.05 -6.89
N GLU A 159 10.76 32.79 -7.27
CA GLU A 159 10.72 32.40 -8.68
C GLU A 159 9.49 31.54 -9.01
N GLY A 160 8.55 32.15 -9.73
CA GLY A 160 7.60 31.42 -10.58
C GLY A 160 6.20 31.23 -10.00
N ARG A 161 5.47 32.33 -9.78
CA ARG A 161 3.99 32.30 -9.78
C ARG A 161 3.54 31.96 -11.21
N LEU A 162 3.44 30.68 -11.54
CA LEU A 162 2.67 30.23 -12.70
C LEU A 162 1.20 30.21 -12.26
N ASP A 163 0.42 31.14 -12.78
CA ASP A 163 -0.98 31.32 -12.43
C ASP A 163 -1.79 30.02 -12.65
N GLY A 164 -2.49 29.57 -11.61
CA GLY A 164 -3.59 28.60 -11.72
C GLY A 164 -3.34 27.16 -11.28
N VAL A 165 -2.11 26.77 -10.92
CA VAL A 165 -1.86 25.46 -10.29
C VAL A 165 -1.62 25.67 -8.80
N PRO A 166 -2.44 25.11 -7.89
CA PRO A 166 -2.14 25.20 -6.46
C PRO A 166 -0.73 24.61 -6.24
N PRO A 167 0.16 25.30 -5.51
CA PRO A 167 1.55 24.86 -5.37
C PRO A 167 1.52 23.45 -4.80
N ARG A 168 1.81 22.45 -5.64
CA ARG A 168 2.00 21.08 -5.17
C ARG A 168 3.16 21.16 -4.19
N ALA A 169 2.88 20.95 -2.91
CA ALA A 169 3.83 21.07 -1.81
C ALA A 169 4.92 19.98 -1.84
N ILE A 170 5.19 19.36 -2.99
CA ILE A 170 6.21 18.33 -3.19
C ILE A 170 7.47 19.00 -3.73
N PHE A 171 8.51 19.02 -2.90
CA PHE A 171 9.80 19.67 -3.15
C PHE A 171 10.72 18.85 -4.05
N GLY A 172 10.45 17.56 -4.15
CA GLY A 172 11.18 16.62 -4.98
C GLY A 172 10.81 15.18 -4.66
N GLU A 173 11.08 14.31 -5.61
CA GLU A 173 11.01 12.86 -5.44
C GLU A 173 12.44 12.34 -5.23
N TRP A 174 12.61 11.42 -4.28
CA TRP A 174 13.87 10.72 -4.05
C TRP A 174 13.67 9.23 -4.21
N PHE A 175 14.64 8.54 -4.77
CA PHE A 175 14.53 7.12 -5.11
C PHE A 175 15.61 6.34 -4.36
N TYR A 176 15.21 5.30 -3.66
CA TYR A 176 16.07 4.38 -2.92
C TYR A 176 15.90 2.97 -3.45
N ASP A 177 16.98 2.32 -3.83
CA ASP A 177 16.95 1.00 -4.46
C ASP A 177 17.61 -0.06 -3.59
N ARG A 178 16.98 -1.23 -3.53
CA ARG A 178 17.51 -2.43 -2.88
C ARG A 178 17.27 -3.62 -3.78
N ILE A 179 18.33 -4.40 -4.03
CA ILE A 179 18.25 -5.62 -4.84
C ILE A 179 18.10 -6.82 -3.91
N VAL A 180 17.09 -7.65 -4.13
CA VAL A 180 16.82 -8.89 -3.37
C VAL A 180 16.44 -9.97 -4.38
N ASN A 181 17.19 -11.08 -4.42
CA ASN A 181 16.94 -12.20 -5.35
C ASN A 181 16.81 -11.75 -6.82
N ASP A 182 17.73 -10.90 -7.30
CA ASP A 182 17.72 -10.30 -8.65
C ASP A 182 16.53 -9.38 -8.96
N GLU A 183 15.63 -9.13 -8.00
CA GLU A 183 14.56 -8.14 -8.12
C GLU A 183 14.94 -6.83 -7.44
N THR A 184 14.68 -5.71 -8.13
CA THR A 184 14.93 -4.35 -7.60
C THR A 184 13.69 -3.79 -6.94
N PHE A 185 13.77 -3.55 -5.64
CA PHE A 185 12.78 -2.84 -4.84
C PHE A 185 13.14 -1.37 -4.73
N THR A 186 12.22 -0.49 -5.10
CA THR A 186 12.36 0.96 -5.07
C THR A 186 11.49 1.55 -3.98
N VAL A 187 12.05 2.38 -3.11
CA VAL A 187 11.28 3.27 -2.22
C VAL A 187 11.37 4.68 -2.78
N VAL A 188 10.22 5.28 -3.06
CA VAL A 188 10.10 6.64 -3.57
C VAL A 188 9.64 7.56 -2.43
N LEU A 189 10.39 8.62 -2.18
CA LEU A 189 10.10 9.59 -1.14
C LEU A 189 9.62 10.90 -1.77
N ASP A 190 8.33 11.20 -1.60
CA ASP A 190 7.71 12.46 -1.97
C ASP A 190 7.93 13.44 -0.81
N VAL A 191 8.86 14.38 -0.98
CA VAL A 191 9.27 15.29 0.11
C VAL A 191 8.36 16.49 0.15
N MET A 192 7.69 16.72 1.29
CA MET A 192 6.92 17.95 1.51
C MET A 192 7.69 18.94 2.37
N SER A 193 7.64 20.24 2.05
CA SER A 193 7.88 21.26 3.08
C SER A 193 6.58 21.48 3.81
N LEU A 194 6.69 21.49 5.11
CA LEU A 194 5.80 22.29 5.91
C LEU A 194 5.99 23.76 5.54
N SER A 195 5.14 24.29 4.67
CA SER A 195 4.73 25.69 4.86
C SER A 195 4.01 25.73 6.20
N ARG A 196 4.55 26.50 7.13
CA ARG A 196 4.07 26.73 8.50
C ARG A 196 2.55 26.54 8.64
N GLY A 197 2.16 25.66 9.58
CA GLY A 197 0.84 25.67 10.21
C GLY A 197 -0.34 25.69 9.24
N ILE A 198 -0.58 24.57 8.57
CA ILE A 198 -1.95 24.28 8.15
C ILE A 198 -2.39 23.11 9.02
N ASP A 199 -3.22 23.43 10.00
CA ASP A 199 -4.21 22.53 10.57
C ASP A 199 -5.04 21.96 9.41
N LEU A 200 -4.52 20.93 8.76
CA LEU A 200 -5.29 20.11 7.82
C LEU A 200 -6.21 19.26 8.70
N LEU A 201 -7.38 19.83 8.96
CA LEU A 201 -8.58 19.22 9.48
C LEU A 201 -8.63 17.73 9.12
N LEU A 202 -8.63 16.91 10.18
CA LEU A 202 -9.09 15.52 10.20
C LEU A 202 -10.51 15.40 9.63
#